data_AF-A0A0T8Y1D7-F1
#
_entry.id   AF-A0A0T8Y1D7-F1
#
_cell.length_a   1.000
_cell.length_b   1.000
_cell.length_c   1.000
_cell.angle_alpha   90.00
_cell.angle_beta   90.00
_cell.angle_gamma   90.00
#
_symmetry.space_group_name_H-M   'P 1'
#
loop_
_entity.id
_entity.type
_entity.pdbx_description
1 polymer ?
#
loop_
_entity_poly.entity_id
_entity_poly.type
_entity_poly.pdbx_seq_one_letter_code
_entity_poly.pdbx_strand_id
1 'polypeptide(L)'
;MDEEYLKNTRKVYNDFCNQADNYRTSKDFIDNIPIEYLARYREIILAEHDSCIKNDEAVRNFVTSVLLSAFVSALVSAMISLEIQTYKFVIPFIIGMIWTVVVFLMINWNYIANTKKRQKYINISVLIGYLKSK
;
A
#
# COMPACT_ATOMS: atom_id res chain seq x y z
N MET A 1 7.52 2.85 -29.89
CA MET A 1 8.00 3.15 -28.52
C MET A 1 9.07 4.18 -28.72
N ASP A 2 8.80 5.39 -28.28
CA ASP A 2 9.46 6.56 -28.86
C ASP A 2 10.31 7.23 -27.78
N GLU A 3 11.43 7.83 -28.18
CA GLU A 3 12.41 8.35 -27.21
C GLU A 3 11.83 9.49 -26.34
N GLU A 4 10.84 10.20 -26.87
CA GLU A 4 10.07 11.22 -26.15
C GLU A 4 9.20 10.62 -25.02
N TYR A 5 8.67 9.41 -25.22
CA TYR A 5 7.91 8.71 -24.19
C TYR A 5 8.79 8.34 -22.99
N LEU A 6 10.02 7.88 -23.25
CA LEU A 6 11.00 7.54 -22.20
C LEU A 6 11.48 8.74 -21.37
N LYS A 7 11.25 9.98 -21.81
CA LYS A 7 11.57 11.18 -21.02
C LYS A 7 10.60 11.40 -19.87
N ASN A 8 9.36 10.93 -19.99
CA ASN A 8 8.34 11.11 -18.96
C ASN A 8 8.27 9.88 -18.04
N THR A 9 9.26 9.74 -17.15
CA THR A 9 9.44 8.56 -16.28
C THR A 9 8.18 8.18 -15.50
N ARG A 10 7.45 9.18 -14.99
CA ARG A 10 6.21 8.99 -14.24
C ARG A 10 5.08 8.44 -15.09
N LYS A 11 4.95 8.91 -16.34
CA LYS A 11 3.98 8.36 -17.29
C LYS A 11 4.31 6.91 -17.63
N VAL A 12 5.58 6.62 -17.90
CA VAL A 12 6.05 5.26 -18.20
C VAL A 12 5.72 4.28 -17.07
N TYR A 13 5.98 4.67 -15.82
CA TYR A 13 5.67 3.86 -14.65
C TYR A 13 4.17 3.67 -14.42
N ASN A 14 3.37 4.73 -14.62
CA ASN A 14 1.91 4.63 -14.51
C ASN A 14 1.32 3.70 -15.57
N ASP A 15 1.80 3.78 -16.81
CA ASP A 15 1.35 2.91 -17.90
C ASP A 15 1.73 1.45 -17.62
N PHE A 16 2.94 1.20 -17.09
CA PHE A 16 3.35 -0.12 -16.59
C PHE A 16 2.42 -0.64 -15.49
N CYS A 17 2.12 0.18 -14.47
CA CYS A 17 1.22 -0.21 -13.38
C CYS A 17 -0.22 -0.46 -13.86
N ASN A 18 -0.69 0.27 -14.87
CA ASN A 18 -2.01 0.10 -15.45
C ASN A 18 -2.12 -1.20 -16.25
N GLN A 19 -1.07 -1.59 -16.96
CA GLN A 19 -1.05 -2.85 -17.70
C GLN A 19 -1.01 -4.07 -16.77
N ALA A 20 -0.42 -3.94 -15.58
CA ALA A 20 -0.26 -5.04 -14.62
C ALA A 20 -1.56 -5.72 -14.15
N ASP A 21 -2.73 -5.13 -14.42
CA ASP A 21 -4.03 -5.79 -14.23
C ASP A 21 -4.16 -7.07 -15.10
N ASN A 22 -3.46 -7.12 -16.24
CA ASN A 22 -3.33 -8.30 -17.09
C ASN A 22 -1.85 -8.67 -17.26
N TYR A 23 -1.39 -9.62 -16.44
CA TYR A 23 -0.01 -10.10 -16.44
C TYR A 23 0.45 -10.59 -17.83
N ARG A 24 -0.40 -11.32 -18.56
CA ARG A 24 -0.03 -11.91 -19.86
C ARG A 24 0.24 -10.83 -20.89
N THR A 25 -0.68 -9.88 -21.04
CA THR A 25 -0.53 -8.75 -21.95
C THR A 25 0.65 -7.86 -21.57
N SER A 26 0.90 -7.65 -20.28
CA SER A 26 2.05 -6.87 -19.81
C SER A 26 3.39 -7.54 -20.11
N LYS A 27 3.45 -8.87 -19.92
CA LYS A 27 4.62 -9.66 -20.26
C LYS A 27 4.89 -9.60 -21.76
N ASP A 28 3.87 -9.81 -22.58
CA ASP A 28 3.97 -9.73 -24.04
C ASP A 28 4.45 -8.33 -24.48
N PHE A 29 4.00 -7.26 -23.82
CA PHE A 29 4.51 -5.91 -24.09
C PHE A 29 6.02 -5.81 -23.82
N ILE A 30 6.49 -6.24 -22.64
CA ILE A 30 7.92 -6.25 -22.29
C ILE A 30 8.72 -7.12 -23.27
N ASP A 31 8.12 -8.18 -23.80
CA ASP A 31 8.70 -9.07 -24.82
C ASP A 31 8.89 -8.43 -26.18
N ASN A 32 8.08 -7.44 -26.51
CA ASN A 32 8.15 -6.72 -27.78
C ASN A 32 8.90 -5.38 -27.70
N ILE A 33 9.47 -5.02 -26.55
CA ILE A 33 10.31 -3.80 -26.43
C ILE A 33 11.63 -4.02 -27.20
N PRO A 34 12.01 -3.12 -28.12
CA PRO A 34 13.31 -3.19 -28.79
C PRO A 34 14.46 -3.15 -27.79
N ILE A 35 15.50 -3.96 -28.02
CA ILE A 35 16.65 -4.11 -27.11
C ILE A 35 17.30 -2.76 -26.77
N GLU A 36 17.38 -1.85 -27.74
CA GLU A 36 17.94 -0.49 -27.60
C GLU A 36 17.22 0.34 -26.53
N TYR A 37 15.92 0.11 -26.33
CA TYR A 37 15.10 0.82 -25.35
C TYR A 37 14.86 0.04 -24.06
N LEU A 38 15.10 -1.28 -24.06
CA LEU A 38 14.81 -2.17 -22.94
C LEU A 38 15.61 -1.80 -21.69
N ALA A 39 16.91 -1.53 -21.83
CA ALA A 39 17.77 -1.16 -20.71
C ALA A 39 17.28 0.13 -20.02
N ARG A 40 16.98 1.16 -20.82
CA ARG A 40 16.50 2.45 -20.33
C ARG A 40 15.10 2.35 -19.73
N TYR A 41 14.22 1.57 -20.35
CA TYR A 41 12.89 1.29 -19.81
C TYR A 41 12.97 0.60 -18.44
N ARG A 42 13.83 -0.42 -18.32
CA ARG A 42 14.06 -1.13 -17.06
C ARG A 42 14.54 -0.18 -15.96
N GLU A 43 15.53 0.65 -16.25
CA GLU A 43 16.05 1.62 -15.26
C GLU A 43 14.95 2.58 -14.77
N ILE A 44 14.14 3.11 -15.69
CA ILE A 44 13.04 4.02 -15.35
C ILE A 44 12.02 3.35 -14.43
N ILE A 45 11.56 2.14 -14.79
CA ILE A 45 10.56 1.42 -13.99
C ILE A 45 11.10 1.09 -12.61
N LEU A 46 12.35 0.63 -12.51
CA LEU A 46 12.95 0.27 -11.22
C LEU A 46 13.17 1.48 -10.33
N ALA A 47 13.68 2.59 -10.87
CA ALA A 47 13.90 3.81 -10.11
C ALA A 47 12.60 4.41 -9.57
N GLU A 48 11.56 4.46 -10.40
CA GLU A 48 10.26 5.00 -9.98
C GLU A 48 9.57 4.05 -8.97
N HIS A 49 9.69 2.73 -9.16
CA HIS A 49 9.15 1.75 -8.22
C HIS A 49 9.78 1.85 -6.82
N ASP A 50 11.11 1.92 -6.75
CA ASP A 50 11.83 2.04 -5.48
C ASP A 50 11.50 3.36 -4.77
N SER A 51 11.32 4.45 -5.54
CA SER A 51 10.85 5.74 -5.02
C SER A 51 9.44 5.62 -4.43
N CYS A 52 8.51 4.97 -5.15
CA CYS A 52 7.15 4.73 -4.66
C CYS A 52 7.14 3.90 -3.37
N ILE A 53 7.93 2.82 -3.28
CA ILE A 53 7.99 1.98 -2.07
C ILE A 53 8.49 2.79 -0.87
N LYS A 54 9.57 3.56 -1.03
CA LYS A 54 10.11 4.38 0.06
C LYS A 54 9.12 5.43 0.53
N ASN A 55 8.40 6.05 -0.41
CA ASN A 55 7.38 7.03 -0.08
C ASN A 55 6.19 6.39 0.65
N ASP A 56 5.69 5.25 0.17
CA ASP A 56 4.60 4.52 0.83
C ASP A 56 4.99 4.05 2.24
N GLU A 57 6.23 3.60 2.43
CA GLU A 57 6.75 3.25 3.74
C GLU A 57 6.80 4.45 4.69
N ALA A 58 7.28 5.61 4.22
CA ALA A 58 7.31 6.84 5.01
C ALA A 58 5.90 7.27 5.43
N VAL A 59 4.93 7.26 4.51
CA VAL A 59 3.53 7.59 4.79
C VAL A 59 2.92 6.60 5.78
N ARG A 60 3.15 5.29 5.59
CA ARG A 60 2.67 4.25 6.49
C ARG A 60 3.22 4.43 7.91
N ASN A 61 4.53 4.70 8.03
CA ASN A 61 5.17 4.91 9.32
C ASN A 61 4.63 6.17 10.02
N PHE A 62 4.39 7.25 9.27
CA PHE A 62 3.76 8.46 9.78
C PHE A 62 2.32 8.22 10.26
N VAL A 63 1.48 7.57 9.44
CA VAL A 63 0.09 7.26 9.81
C VAL A 63 0.04 6.34 11.03
N THR A 64 0.92 5.34 11.09
CA THR A 64 1.00 4.40 12.22
C THR A 64 1.40 5.11 13.51
N SER A 65 2.39 6.01 13.47
CA SER A 65 2.83 6.74 14.66
C SER A 65 1.76 7.73 15.16
N VAL A 66 1.07 8.42 14.25
CA VAL A 66 -0.04 9.34 14.59
C VAL A 66 -1.23 8.57 15.17
N LEU A 67 -1.65 7.47 14.56
CA LEU A 67 -2.77 6.68 15.08
C LEU A 67 -2.44 6.03 16.43
N LEU A 68 -1.22 5.51 16.59
CA LEU A 68 -0.80 4.87 17.84
C LEU A 68 -0.69 5.89 18.97
N SER A 69 -0.16 7.08 18.71
CA SER A 69 -0.09 8.16 19.71
C SER A 69 -1.48 8.68 20.10
N ALA A 70 -2.40 8.84 19.15
CA ALA A 70 -3.79 9.20 19.42
C ALA A 70 -4.51 8.12 20.23
N PHE A 71 -4.26 6.85 19.92
CA PHE A 71 -4.83 5.71 20.65
C PHE A 71 -4.32 5.64 22.10
N VAL A 72 -3.00 5.78 22.31
CA VAL A 72 -2.41 5.84 23.66
C VAL A 72 -3.00 7.02 24.45
N SER A 73 -3.12 8.20 23.84
CA SER A 73 -3.69 9.39 24.49
C SER A 73 -5.16 9.19 24.89
N ALA A 74 -5.96 8.57 24.02
CA ALA A 74 -7.36 8.25 24.30
C ALA A 74 -7.49 7.23 25.44
N LEU A 75 -6.65 6.18 25.47
CA LEU A 75 -6.63 5.20 26.56
C LEU A 75 -6.24 5.82 27.90
N VAL A 76 -5.20 6.65 27.93
CA VAL A 76 -4.76 7.33 29.15
C VAL A 76 -5.84 8.28 29.67
N SER A 77 -6.46 9.07 28.79
CA SER A 77 -7.57 9.97 29.15
C SER A 77 -8.79 9.21 29.69
N ALA A 78 -9.12 8.06 29.08
CA ALA A 78 -10.19 7.20 29.55
C ALA A 78 -9.88 6.58 30.92
N MET A 79 -8.64 6.16 31.18
CA MET A 79 -8.22 5.63 32.49
C MET A 79 -8.29 6.69 33.59
N ILE A 80 -7.77 7.90 33.34
CA ILE A 80 -7.80 9.01 34.32
C ILE A 80 -9.24 9.44 34.64
N SER A 81 -10.11 9.47 33.64
CA SER A 81 -11.52 9.79 33.83
C SER A 81 -12.29 8.71 34.62
N LEU A 82 -11.73 7.49 34.73
CA LEU A 82 -12.37 6.34 35.35
C LEU A 82 -12.10 6.19 36.85
N GLU A 83 -11.03 6.78 37.37
CA GLU A 83 -10.62 6.65 38.79
C GLU A 83 -11.65 7.21 39.79
N ILE A 84 -12.69 7.91 39.35
CA ILE A 84 -13.59 8.65 40.24
C ILE A 84 -14.77 7.81 40.80
N GLN A 85 -15.16 6.64 40.25
CA GLN A 85 -16.32 5.89 40.79
C GLN A 85 -16.22 4.35 40.71
N THR A 86 -16.28 3.72 41.88
CA THR A 86 -16.07 2.29 42.20
C THR A 86 -17.07 1.27 41.64
N TYR A 87 -18.06 1.67 40.84
CA TYR A 87 -19.00 0.75 40.15
C TYR A 87 -18.81 0.66 38.63
N LYS A 88 -17.74 1.26 38.07
CA LYS A 88 -17.64 1.58 36.64
C LYS A 88 -16.57 0.83 35.85
N PHE A 89 -16.18 -0.41 36.18
CA PHE A 89 -15.23 -1.16 35.33
C PHE A 89 -15.93 -1.93 34.19
N VAL A 90 -17.13 -2.44 34.43
CA VAL A 90 -17.87 -3.28 33.45
C VAL A 90 -18.30 -2.48 32.22
N ILE A 91 -18.81 -1.27 32.39
CA ILE A 91 -19.26 -0.40 31.27
C ILE A 91 -18.11 -0.02 30.32
N PRO A 92 -16.96 0.53 30.76
CA PRO A 92 -15.84 0.83 29.88
C PRO A 92 -15.16 -0.42 29.33
N PHE A 93 -15.17 -1.54 30.06
CA PHE A 93 -14.72 -2.83 29.52
C PHE A 93 -15.61 -3.30 28.36
N ILE A 94 -16.94 -3.22 28.50
CA ILE A 94 -17.89 -3.54 27.42
C ILE A 94 -17.72 -2.57 26.24
N ILE A 95 -17.55 -1.27 26.49
CA ILE A 95 -17.29 -0.28 25.42
C ILE A 95 -15.98 -0.62 24.69
N GLY A 96 -14.91 -0.96 25.43
CA GLY A 96 -13.64 -1.39 24.86
C GLY A 96 -13.79 -2.64 23.98
N MET A 97 -14.53 -3.66 24.46
CA MET A 97 -14.82 -4.89 23.71
C MET A 97 -15.67 -4.64 22.46
N ILE A 98 -16.65 -3.73 22.53
CA ILE A 98 -17.42 -3.33 21.34
C ILE A 98 -16.50 -2.63 20.34
N TRP A 99 -15.59 -1.77 20.81
CA TRP A 99 -14.67 -1.03 19.95
C TRP A 99 -13.66 -1.93 19.26
N THR A 100 -13.11 -2.93 19.96
CA THR A 100 -12.21 -3.92 19.33
C THR A 100 -12.92 -4.72 18.24
N VAL A 101 -14.17 -5.13 18.47
CA VAL A 101 -15.00 -5.81 17.45
C VAL A 101 -15.27 -4.90 16.26
N VAL A 102 -15.62 -3.64 16.47
CA VAL A 102 -15.85 -2.65 15.39
C VAL A 102 -14.58 -2.43 14.56
N VAL A 103 -13.43 -2.24 15.20
CA VAL A 103 -12.13 -2.10 14.52
C VAL A 103 -11.79 -3.37 13.73
N PHE A 104 -12.01 -4.55 14.31
CA PHE A 104 -11.79 -5.83 13.63
C PHE A 104 -12.69 -6.00 12.40
N LEU A 105 -13.96 -5.60 12.48
CA LEU A 105 -14.88 -5.60 11.34
C LEU A 105 -14.46 -4.60 10.26
N MET A 106 -14.03 -3.38 10.64
CA MET A 106 -13.49 -2.40 9.68
C MET A 106 -12.26 -2.93 8.96
N ILE A 107 -11.33 -3.58 9.67
CA ILE A 107 -10.13 -4.18 9.07
C ILE A 107 -10.53 -5.28 8.09
N ASN A 108 -11.44 -6.19 8.47
CA ASN A 108 -11.88 -7.27 7.60
C ASN A 108 -12.66 -6.77 6.38
N TRP A 109 -13.52 -5.77 6.55
CA TRP A 109 -14.23 -5.13 5.45
C TRP A 109 -13.23 -4.52 4.47
N ASN A 110 -12.24 -3.78 4.98
CA ASN A 110 -11.21 -3.14 4.17
C ASN A 110 -10.27 -4.18 3.51
N TYR A 111 -10.06 -5.33 4.16
CA TYR A 111 -9.33 -6.46 3.61
C TYR A 111 -10.05 -7.04 2.38
N ILE A 112 -11.35 -7.31 2.51
CA ILE A 112 -12.19 -7.87 1.43
C ILE A 112 -12.35 -6.86 0.28
N ALA A 113 -12.62 -5.59 0.61
CA ALA A 113 -12.82 -4.53 -0.36
C ALA A 113 -11.56 -4.24 -1.21
N ASN A 114 -10.35 -4.47 -0.67
CA ASN A 114 -9.08 -4.22 -1.37
C ASN A 114 -8.46 -5.46 -2.03
N THR A 115 -9.18 -6.59 -2.12
CA THR A 115 -8.71 -7.80 -2.81
C THR A 115 -8.19 -7.54 -4.23
N LYS A 116 -8.92 -6.73 -5.02
CA LYS A 116 -8.48 -6.33 -6.37
C LYS A 116 -7.18 -5.53 -6.37
N LYS A 117 -7.02 -4.58 -5.43
CA LYS A 117 -5.78 -3.80 -5.31
C LYS A 117 -4.59 -4.68 -4.93
N ARG A 118 -4.80 -5.68 -4.06
CA ARG A 118 -3.76 -6.64 -3.68
C ARG A 118 -3.35 -7.51 -4.86
N GLN A 119 -4.30 -8.01 -5.65
CA GLN A 119 -3.98 -8.78 -6.84
C GLN A 119 -3.16 -7.96 -7.84
N LYS A 120 -3.53 -6.69 -8.05
CA LYS A 120 -2.76 -5.74 -8.86
C LYS A 120 -1.33 -5.56 -8.33
N TYR A 121 -1.18 -5.37 -7.02
CA TYR A 121 0.14 -5.23 -6.40
C TYR A 121 1.02 -6.48 -6.59
N ILE A 122 0.45 -7.68 -6.40
CA ILE A 122 1.14 -8.96 -6.65
C ILE A 122 1.59 -9.04 -8.11
N ASN A 123 0.70 -8.73 -9.05
CA ASN A 123 1.04 -8.74 -10.48
C ASN A 123 2.17 -7.77 -10.79
N ILE A 124 2.15 -6.55 -10.26
CA ILE A 124 3.23 -5.56 -10.40
C ILE A 124 4.55 -6.14 -9.87
N SER A 125 4.57 -6.71 -8.66
CA SER A 125 5.78 -7.29 -8.09
C SER A 125 6.36 -8.43 -8.94
N VAL A 126 5.50 -9.31 -9.47
CA VAL A 126 5.92 -10.39 -10.38
C VAL A 126 6.45 -9.82 -11.69
N LEU A 127 5.80 -8.80 -12.26
CA LEU A 127 6.20 -8.15 -13.50
C LEU A 127 7.56 -7.44 -13.37
N ILE A 128 7.81 -6.81 -12.21
CA ILE A 128 9.09 -6.19 -11.89
C ILE A 128 10.18 -7.26 -11.73
N GLY A 129 9.87 -8.38 -11.09
CA GLY A 129 10.79 -9.53 -11.01
C GLY A 129 11.16 -10.04 -12.40
N TYR A 130 10.17 -10.15 -13.29
CA TYR A 130 10.38 -10.52 -14.69
C TYR A 130 11.26 -9.51 -15.43
N LEU A 131 10.98 -8.22 -15.29
CA LEU A 131 11.75 -7.14 -15.91
C LEU A 131 13.21 -7.09 -15.42
N LYS A 132 13.48 -7.47 -14.15
CA LYS A 132 14.84 -7.60 -13.61
C LYS A 132 15.62 -8.77 -14.20
N SER A 133 14.93 -9.86 -14.55
CA SER A 133 15.55 -11.07 -15.12
C SER A 133 15.91 -10.95 -16.59
N LYS A 134 15.54 -9.83 -17.22
CA LYS A 134 15.70 -9.55 -18.64
C LYS A 134 16.76 -8.46 -18.85
#